data_AF-A0A7S3RDK5-F1
#
_entry.id   AF-A0A7S3RDK5-F1
#
_cell.length_a   1.000
_cell.length_b   1.000
_cell.length_c   1.000
_cell.angle_alpha   90.00
_cell.angle_beta   90.00
_cell.angle_gamma   90.00
#
_symmetry.space_group_name_H-M   'P 1'
#
loop_
_entity.id
_entity.type
_entity.pdbx_description
1 polymer ?
#
loop_
_entity_poly.entity_id
_entity_poly.type
_entity_poly.pdbx_seq_one_letter_code
_entity_poly.pdbx_strand_id
1 'polypeptide(L)'
;VKHKHEAEPHLLLQLNTYASGSVRMRLNEIDPVFPRHVIPPGDVVADPAPAGAKDVTVTGSAEKTVLTFISDDGTTIQADLRHSPLGLDVSANGILVQRLNSRNFLNFERYRKPKEPTPPDSAMVKGVAAEGVPVVIDAAAHPHSLDTKGLWEEDFGGHTDRKPRGPASLGMD
;
A
#
# COMPACT_ATOMS: atom_id res chain seq x y z
N VAL A 1 5.47 -0.89 6.66
CA VAL A 1 4.97 0.50 6.56
C VAL A 1 4.13 0.78 7.77
N LYS A 2 4.45 1.88 8.45
CA LYS A 2 3.75 2.39 9.63
C LYS A 2 3.43 3.84 9.35
N HIS A 3 2.16 4.22 9.34
CA HIS A 3 1.81 5.63 9.29
C HIS A 3 2.24 6.31 10.59
N LYS A 4 2.62 7.60 10.55
CA LYS A 4 3.09 8.34 11.73
C LYS A 4 2.08 8.40 12.90
N HIS A 5 0.81 8.12 12.62
CA HIS A 5 -0.29 8.10 13.58
C HIS A 5 -0.78 6.68 13.92
N GLU A 6 -0.14 5.64 13.39
CA GLU A 6 -0.39 4.25 13.77
C GLU A 6 0.56 3.83 14.90
N ALA A 7 0.11 2.94 15.77
CA ALA A 7 0.92 2.44 16.89
C ALA A 7 2.02 1.48 16.41
N GLU A 8 1.70 0.60 15.47
CA GLU A 8 2.58 -0.45 14.96
C GLU A 8 2.61 -0.44 13.42
N PRO A 9 3.60 -1.08 12.78
CA PRO A 9 3.55 -1.31 11.34
C PRO A 9 2.47 -2.35 11.00
N HIS A 10 1.63 -2.04 10.02
CA HIS A 10 0.52 -2.92 9.62
C HIS A 10 0.55 -3.35 8.17
N LEU A 11 1.36 -2.70 7.33
CA LEU A 11 1.52 -3.12 5.94
C LEU A 11 2.94 -3.61 5.68
N LEU A 12 3.06 -4.76 5.04
CA LEU A 12 4.28 -5.27 4.46
C LEU A 12 4.45 -4.67 3.06
N LEU A 13 5.55 -3.95 2.85
CA LEU A 13 5.97 -3.52 1.52
C LEU A 13 7.02 -4.48 1.00
N GLN A 14 6.82 -4.98 -0.22
CA GLN A 14 7.81 -5.77 -0.95
C GLN A 14 8.13 -5.06 -2.25
N LEU A 15 9.42 -4.83 -2.51
CA LEU A 15 9.93 -4.27 -3.74
C LEU A 15 10.79 -5.32 -4.45
N ASN A 16 10.42 -5.70 -5.65
CA ASN A 16 11.14 -6.67 -6.47
C ASN A 16 11.66 -5.97 -7.73
N THR A 17 12.90 -6.28 -8.12
CA THR A 17 13.54 -5.81 -9.36
C THR A 17 13.72 -6.98 -10.31
N TYR A 18 13.45 -6.76 -11.60
CA TYR A 18 13.52 -7.78 -12.64
C TYR A 18 14.54 -7.42 -13.70
N ALA A 19 15.16 -8.44 -14.31
CA ALA A 19 16.19 -8.29 -15.33
C ALA A 19 15.71 -7.45 -16.54
N SER A 20 14.40 -7.47 -16.83
CA SER A 20 13.76 -6.64 -17.87
C SER A 20 13.75 -5.12 -17.59
N GLY A 21 14.25 -4.66 -16.43
CA GLY A 21 14.14 -3.26 -16.01
C GLY A 21 12.88 -2.94 -15.21
N SER A 22 11.98 -3.91 -15.04
CA SER A 22 10.73 -3.71 -14.29
C SER A 22 10.97 -3.69 -12.77
N VAL A 23 10.22 -2.83 -12.09
CA VAL A 23 10.16 -2.73 -10.63
C VAL A 23 8.74 -3.03 -10.17
N ARG A 24 8.56 -3.97 -9.24
CA ARG A 24 7.24 -4.36 -8.72
C ARG A 24 7.16 -4.05 -7.23
N MET A 25 6.31 -3.08 -6.89
CA MET A 25 5.91 -2.78 -5.52
C MET A 25 4.64 -3.54 -5.16
N ARG A 26 4.63 -4.17 -3.99
CA ARG A 26 3.45 -4.83 -3.40
C ARG A 26 3.25 -4.32 -1.99
N LEU A 27 2.00 -4.04 -1.64
CA LEU A 27 1.55 -3.76 -0.27
C LEU A 27 0.56 -4.85 0.13
N ASN A 28 0.76 -5.42 1.30
CA ASN A 28 -0.19 -6.36 1.92
C ASN A 28 -0.26 -6.11 3.43
N GLU A 29 -1.30 -6.59 4.09
CA GLU A 29 -1.40 -6.50 5.55
C GLU A 29 -0.45 -7.49 6.22
N ILE A 30 0.15 -7.06 7.34
CA ILE A 30 0.83 -7.91 8.30
C ILE A 30 -0.26 -8.50 9.20
N ASP A 31 -0.31 -9.84 9.29
CA ASP A 31 -1.25 -10.60 10.13
C ASP A 31 -2.73 -10.15 9.99
N PRO A 32 -3.31 -10.16 8.77
CA PRO A 32 -4.67 -9.69 8.58
C PRO A 32 -5.72 -10.63 9.19
N VAL A 33 -6.85 -10.05 9.60
CA VAL A 33 -8.04 -10.82 10.04
C VAL A 33 -8.52 -11.80 8.96
N PHE A 34 -8.41 -11.39 7.68
CA PHE A 34 -8.68 -12.24 6.52
C PHE A 34 -7.56 -12.10 5.51
N PRO A 35 -7.09 -13.18 4.87
CA PRO A 35 -6.14 -13.06 3.77
C PRO A 35 -6.70 -12.16 2.66
N ARG A 36 -5.89 -11.20 2.18
CA ARG A 36 -6.20 -10.47 0.95
C ARG A 36 -6.07 -11.38 -0.24
N HIS A 37 -6.93 -11.17 -1.23
CA HIS A 37 -6.80 -11.87 -2.50
C HIS A 37 -5.45 -11.52 -3.12
N VAL A 38 -4.67 -12.55 -3.46
CA VAL A 38 -3.44 -12.44 -4.25
C VAL A 38 -3.69 -13.21 -5.52
N ILE A 39 -3.47 -12.55 -6.66
CA ILE A 39 -3.63 -13.17 -7.97
C ILE A 39 -2.75 -14.42 -8.03
N PRO A 40 -3.33 -15.60 -8.34
CA PRO A 40 -2.57 -16.84 -8.42
C PRO A 40 -1.43 -16.76 -9.45
N PRO A 41 -0.27 -17.41 -9.18
CA PRO A 41 0.73 -17.66 -10.21
C PRO A 41 0.12 -18.40 -11.41
N GLY A 42 0.56 -18.05 -12.61
CA GLY A 42 0.11 -18.66 -13.86
C GLY A 42 -1.20 -18.11 -14.44
N ASP A 43 -1.95 -17.29 -13.69
CA ASP A 43 -3.13 -16.60 -14.20
C ASP A 43 -2.72 -15.40 -15.08
N VAL A 44 -2.40 -14.26 -14.45
CA VAL A 44 -1.80 -13.10 -15.15
C VAL A 44 -0.39 -12.76 -14.68
N VAL A 45 0.09 -13.43 -13.62
CA VAL A 45 1.48 -13.32 -13.14
C VAL A 45 2.24 -14.53 -13.65
N ALA A 46 3.33 -14.31 -14.38
CA ALA A 46 4.14 -15.40 -14.92
C ALA A 46 4.58 -16.40 -13.84
N ASP A 47 4.51 -17.68 -14.19
CA ASP A 47 5.02 -18.82 -13.41
C ASP A 47 5.85 -19.73 -14.34
N PRO A 48 7.18 -19.84 -14.14
CA PRO A 48 7.96 -19.26 -13.05
C PRO A 48 8.01 -17.73 -13.11
N ALA A 49 8.28 -17.11 -11.95
CA ALA A 49 8.45 -15.66 -11.87
C ALA A 49 9.55 -15.17 -12.83
N PRO A 50 9.42 -13.96 -13.41
CA PRO A 50 10.45 -13.41 -14.28
C PRO A 50 11.81 -13.34 -13.57
N ALA A 51 12.90 -13.45 -14.34
CA ALA A 51 14.25 -13.39 -13.81
C ALA A 51 14.46 -12.09 -13.02
N GLY A 52 14.97 -12.23 -11.78
CA GLY A 52 15.34 -11.08 -10.95
C GLY A 52 16.50 -10.31 -11.57
N ALA A 53 16.58 -9.02 -11.29
CA ALA A 53 17.73 -8.21 -11.68
C ALA A 53 19.02 -8.75 -11.01
N LYS A 54 20.13 -8.70 -11.75
CA LYS A 54 21.46 -9.07 -11.24
C LYS A 54 22.17 -7.84 -10.67
N ASP A 55 23.12 -8.09 -9.78
CA ASP A 55 24.04 -7.09 -9.24
C ASP A 55 23.34 -5.81 -8.71
N VAL A 56 22.15 -6.00 -8.11
CA VAL A 56 21.36 -4.91 -7.58
C VAL A 56 22.11 -4.26 -6.43
N THR A 57 22.49 -2.99 -6.62
CA THR A 57 23.09 -2.18 -5.57
C THR A 57 21.97 -1.60 -4.72
N VAL A 58 22.01 -1.86 -3.41
CA VAL A 58 21.05 -1.33 -2.44
C VAL A 58 21.78 -0.42 -1.47
N THR A 59 21.33 0.84 -1.39
CA THR A 59 21.81 1.80 -0.38
C THR A 59 20.63 2.28 0.44
N GLY A 60 20.81 2.43 1.74
CA GLY A 60 19.73 2.81 2.65
C GLY A 60 20.15 3.90 3.63
N SER A 61 19.21 4.77 3.97
CA SER A 61 19.26 5.68 5.10
C SER A 61 17.98 5.55 5.92
N ALA A 62 17.86 6.32 7.00
CA ALA A 62 16.61 6.39 7.76
C ALA A 62 15.42 6.90 6.92
N GLU A 63 15.68 7.73 5.91
CA GLU A 63 14.66 8.45 5.13
C GLU A 63 14.31 7.77 3.81
N LYS A 64 15.25 7.03 3.21
CA LYS A 64 15.06 6.41 1.90
C LYS A 64 15.88 5.15 1.71
N THR A 65 15.42 4.29 0.81
CA THR A 65 16.16 3.15 0.26
C THR A 65 16.26 3.31 -1.25
N VAL A 66 17.45 3.15 -1.81
CA VAL A 66 17.72 3.29 -3.26
C VAL A 66 18.21 1.95 -3.79
N LEU A 67 17.54 1.46 -4.83
CA LEU A 67 17.95 0.27 -5.58
C LEU A 67 18.41 0.70 -6.96
N THR A 68 19.59 0.28 -7.38
CA THR A 68 20.13 0.54 -8.73
C THR A 68 20.54 -0.77 -9.38
N PHE A 69 20.17 -0.97 -10.64
CA PHE A 69 20.56 -2.14 -11.42
C PHE A 69 20.56 -1.82 -12.92
N ILE A 70 21.25 -2.65 -13.71
CA ILE A 70 21.23 -2.58 -15.17
C ILE A 70 20.30 -3.67 -15.67
N SER A 71 19.35 -3.30 -16.53
CA SER A 71 18.45 -4.24 -17.19
C SER A 71 19.13 -4.96 -18.36
N ASP A 72 18.51 -6.02 -18.88
CA ASP A 72 19.05 -6.85 -19.96
C ASP A 72 19.33 -6.07 -21.27
N ASP A 73 18.67 -4.93 -21.47
CA ASP A 73 18.90 -4.05 -22.63
C ASP A 73 19.98 -2.98 -22.42
N GLY A 74 20.62 -2.97 -21.24
CA GLY A 74 21.65 -2.01 -20.86
C GLY A 74 21.12 -0.73 -20.20
N THR A 75 19.80 -0.58 -20.03
CA THR A 75 19.21 0.58 -19.34
C THR A 75 19.54 0.52 -17.85
N THR A 76 20.06 1.62 -17.30
CA THR A 76 20.28 1.80 -15.86
C THR A 76 18.96 2.18 -15.20
N ILE A 77 18.45 1.36 -14.29
CA ILE A 77 17.23 1.61 -13.53
C ILE A 77 17.58 2.00 -12.10
N GLN A 78 16.95 3.06 -11.61
CA GLN A 78 17.02 3.50 -10.22
C GLN A 78 15.62 3.58 -9.62
N ALA A 79 15.42 2.97 -8.44
CA ALA A 79 14.18 3.04 -7.67
C ALA A 79 14.47 3.66 -6.30
N ASP A 80 13.95 4.87 -6.09
CA ASP A 80 14.08 5.65 -4.86
C ASP A 80 12.83 5.48 -3.99
N LEU A 81 12.89 4.60 -3.00
CA LEU A 81 11.83 4.37 -2.02
C LEU A 81 11.97 5.36 -0.87
N ARG A 82 11.09 6.36 -0.80
CA ARG A 82 10.96 7.30 0.33
C ARG A 82 10.16 6.64 1.45
N HIS A 83 10.63 6.76 2.70
CA HIS A 83 10.00 6.10 3.85
C HIS A 83 8.86 6.91 4.47
N SER A 84 8.98 8.23 4.54
CA SER A 84 7.99 9.12 5.17
C SER A 84 7.99 10.53 4.54
N PRO A 85 6.92 10.93 3.82
CA PRO A 85 5.80 10.09 3.41
C PRO A 85 6.26 8.96 2.48
N LEU A 86 5.56 7.83 2.51
CA LEU A 86 5.86 6.69 1.64
C LEU A 86 5.72 7.11 0.18
N GLY A 87 6.70 6.80 -0.67
CA GLY A 87 6.59 7.03 -2.10
C GLY A 87 7.69 6.32 -2.87
N LEU A 88 7.50 6.10 -4.16
CA LEU A 88 8.48 5.46 -5.02
C LEU A 88 8.69 6.30 -6.28
N ASP A 89 9.92 6.73 -6.51
CA ASP A 89 10.31 7.40 -7.74
C ASP A 89 11.19 6.42 -8.55
N VAL A 90 10.84 6.18 -9.82
CA VAL A 90 11.56 5.25 -10.70
C VAL A 90 12.15 6.01 -11.87
N SER A 91 13.45 5.87 -12.10
CA SER A 91 14.19 6.52 -13.17
C SER A 91 14.88 5.50 -14.08
N ALA A 92 14.94 5.80 -15.38
CA ALA A 92 15.65 5.04 -16.40
C ALA A 92 16.70 5.94 -17.06
N ASN A 93 17.97 5.52 -17.06
CA ASN A 93 19.12 6.30 -17.54
C ASN A 93 19.18 7.73 -16.94
N GLY A 94 18.85 7.84 -15.64
CA GLY A 94 18.81 9.11 -14.92
C GLY A 94 17.57 9.98 -15.21
N ILE A 95 16.66 9.55 -16.09
CA ILE A 95 15.41 10.25 -16.40
C ILE A 95 14.30 9.63 -15.56
N LEU A 96 13.61 10.44 -14.75
CA LEU A 96 12.45 10.00 -14.00
C LEU A 96 11.30 9.61 -14.95
N VAL A 97 10.80 8.38 -14.82
CA VAL A 97 9.73 7.84 -15.67
C VAL A 97 8.41 7.63 -14.94
N GLN A 98 8.43 7.36 -13.63
CA GLN A 98 7.22 7.11 -12.84
C GLN A 98 7.40 7.61 -11.41
N ARG A 99 6.34 8.18 -10.84
CA ARG A 99 6.19 8.37 -9.39
C ARG A 99 4.97 7.60 -8.91
N LEU A 100 5.08 6.99 -7.73
CA LEU A 100 3.97 6.40 -6.99
C LEU A 100 3.79 7.14 -5.67
N ASN A 101 2.54 7.41 -5.32
CA ASN A 101 2.12 8.16 -4.14
C ASN A 101 2.73 9.56 -4.05
N SER A 102 2.84 10.26 -5.19
CA SER A 102 3.46 11.59 -5.25
C SER A 102 2.62 12.68 -4.60
N ARG A 103 1.29 12.51 -4.64
CA ARG A 103 0.28 13.39 -4.04
C ARG A 103 -0.16 12.92 -2.66
N ASN A 104 0.43 11.83 -2.17
CA ASN A 104 0.12 11.23 -0.88
C ASN A 104 -1.35 10.76 -0.79
N PHE A 105 -1.88 10.16 -1.86
CA PHE A 105 -3.24 9.61 -1.92
C PHE A 105 -3.32 8.11 -1.66
N LEU A 106 -2.23 7.49 -1.19
CA LEU A 106 -2.25 6.12 -0.72
C LEU A 106 -3.35 5.96 0.34
N ASN A 107 -4.35 5.17 -0.01
CA ASN A 107 -5.42 4.72 0.86
C ASN A 107 -5.37 3.20 0.97
N PHE A 108 -5.47 2.69 2.18
CA PHE A 108 -5.47 1.26 2.44
C PHE A 108 -6.48 0.96 3.55
N GLU A 109 -7.69 0.55 3.17
CA GLU A 109 -8.72 0.16 4.13
C GLU A 109 -8.43 -1.22 4.68
N ARG A 110 -8.14 -1.31 5.97
CA ARG A 110 -7.73 -2.57 6.61
C ARG A 110 -8.93 -3.43 6.94
N TYR A 111 -8.71 -4.75 6.92
CA TYR A 111 -9.76 -5.67 7.38
C TYR A 111 -10.00 -5.50 8.88
N ARG A 112 -11.27 -5.49 9.25
CA ARG A 112 -11.76 -5.32 10.63
C ARG A 112 -12.87 -6.33 10.90
N LYS A 113 -13.18 -6.63 12.17
CA LYS A 113 -14.27 -7.59 12.44
C LYS A 113 -15.61 -6.98 12.02
N PRO A 114 -16.63 -7.81 11.74
CA PRO A 114 -17.94 -7.34 11.31
C PRO A 114 -18.49 -6.22 12.21
N LYS A 115 -18.90 -5.12 11.59
CA LYS A 115 -19.49 -3.94 12.24
C LYS A 115 -18.56 -3.16 13.17
N GLU A 116 -17.25 -3.42 13.17
CA GLU A 116 -16.29 -2.57 13.86
C GLU A 116 -16.06 -1.25 13.08
N PRO A 117 -16.13 -0.09 13.73
CA PRO A 117 -16.00 1.20 13.05
C PRO A 117 -14.56 1.53 12.67
N THR A 118 -13.57 0.95 13.36
CA THR A 118 -12.15 1.28 13.19
C THR A 118 -11.27 0.03 13.10
N PRO A 119 -10.09 0.11 12.47
CA PRO A 119 -9.09 -0.95 12.48
C PRO A 119 -8.69 -1.37 13.92
N PRO A 120 -8.23 -2.63 14.11
CA PRO A 120 -8.05 -3.26 15.43
C PRO A 120 -7.02 -2.59 16.36
N ASP A 121 -6.20 -1.69 15.85
CA ASP A 121 -5.11 -0.96 16.54
C ASP A 121 -5.17 0.56 16.31
N SER A 122 -6.19 1.02 15.59
CA SER A 122 -6.54 2.44 15.57
C SER A 122 -7.01 2.73 16.97
N ALA A 123 -6.09 3.18 17.82
CA ALA A 123 -6.42 3.75 19.09
C ALA A 123 -7.39 4.91 18.79
N MET A 124 -8.69 4.61 18.82
CA MET A 124 -9.68 5.59 19.18
C MET A 124 -9.22 6.09 20.53
N VAL A 125 -8.52 7.20 20.47
CA VAL A 125 -8.28 8.12 21.56
C VAL A 125 -9.65 8.37 22.17
N LYS A 126 -10.00 7.57 23.19
CA LYS A 126 -11.13 7.87 24.05
C LYS A 126 -10.78 9.20 24.72
N GLY A 127 -11.33 10.30 24.19
CA GLY A 127 -11.34 11.59 24.86
C GLY A 127 -10.27 12.61 24.43
N VAL A 128 -9.95 12.74 23.14
CA VAL A 128 -9.35 14.00 22.65
C VAL A 128 -10.30 14.63 21.64
N ALA A 129 -11.18 15.47 22.18
CA ALA A 129 -11.72 16.60 21.44
C ALA A 129 -10.64 17.68 21.44
N ALA A 130 -9.91 17.87 20.34
CA ALA A 130 -9.11 19.06 20.07
C ALA A 130 -8.55 19.02 18.65
N GLU A 131 -8.36 20.19 18.05
CA GLU A 131 -7.69 20.43 16.78
C GLU A 131 -6.41 19.58 16.60
N GLY A 132 -6.20 19.04 15.38
CA GLY A 132 -5.06 18.16 15.08
C GLY A 132 -5.42 16.69 14.88
N VAL A 133 -6.46 16.44 14.08
CA VAL A 133 -6.92 15.10 13.72
C VAL A 133 -5.79 14.26 13.12
N PRO A 134 -5.47 13.06 13.66
CA PRO A 134 -4.48 12.20 13.05
C PRO A 134 -4.98 11.76 11.66
N VAL A 135 -4.26 12.16 10.62
CA VAL A 135 -4.43 11.59 9.28
C VAL A 135 -4.09 10.10 9.38
N VAL A 136 -4.92 9.23 8.84
CA VAL A 136 -4.66 7.79 8.76
C VAL A 136 -4.61 7.40 7.29
N ILE A 137 -3.91 6.32 6.98
CA ILE A 137 -3.88 5.72 5.65
C ILE A 137 -5.22 5.06 5.29
N ASP A 138 -6.08 4.78 6.27
CA ASP A 138 -7.40 4.16 6.11
C ASP A 138 -8.48 5.25 6.16
N ALA A 139 -8.94 5.72 5.00
CA ALA A 139 -9.98 6.74 4.92
C ALA A 139 -11.30 6.27 5.57
N ALA A 140 -11.59 4.96 5.56
CA ALA A 140 -12.75 4.38 6.23
C ALA A 140 -12.62 4.32 7.77
N ALA A 141 -11.55 4.90 8.34
CA ALA A 141 -11.33 5.07 9.77
C ALA A 141 -11.18 6.55 10.18
N HIS A 142 -11.45 7.50 9.28
CA HIS A 142 -11.21 8.92 9.56
C HIS A 142 -12.23 9.48 10.58
N PRO A 143 -11.79 10.05 11.72
CA PRO A 143 -12.68 10.32 12.87
C PRO A 143 -13.69 11.48 12.72
N HIS A 144 -13.61 12.34 11.69
CA HIS A 144 -14.49 13.52 11.58
C HIS A 144 -15.43 13.54 10.37
N SER A 145 -15.41 12.53 9.51
CA SER A 145 -16.15 12.57 8.23
C SER A 145 -16.52 11.20 7.65
N LEU A 146 -16.56 10.16 8.48
CA LEU A 146 -16.92 8.85 7.98
C LEU A 146 -18.42 8.77 7.71
N ASP A 147 -18.83 8.92 6.46
CA ASP A 147 -20.11 8.38 6.02
C ASP A 147 -20.03 6.86 6.14
N THR A 148 -20.79 6.31 7.08
CA THR A 148 -20.77 4.87 7.36
C THR A 148 -21.70 4.10 6.43
N LYS A 149 -22.47 4.79 5.58
CA LYS A 149 -23.31 4.16 4.56
C LYS A 149 -22.43 3.41 3.55
N GLY A 150 -22.82 2.18 3.22
CA GLY A 150 -22.11 1.34 2.24
C GLY A 150 -20.77 0.76 2.72
N LEU A 151 -20.32 1.06 3.95
CA LEU A 151 -19.13 0.39 4.51
C LEU A 151 -19.36 -1.10 4.76
N TRP A 152 -20.61 -1.51 4.95
CA TRP A 152 -21.03 -2.89 5.14
C TRP A 152 -22.11 -3.22 4.10
N GLU A 153 -23.36 -3.38 4.50
CA GLU A 153 -24.41 -3.67 3.53
C GLU A 153 -24.63 -2.48 2.57
N GLU A 154 -24.71 -2.78 1.28
CA GLU A 154 -24.94 -1.81 0.21
C GLU A 154 -26.00 -2.34 -0.76
N ASP A 155 -26.93 -1.48 -1.15
CA ASP A 155 -28.01 -1.80 -2.08
C ASP A 155 -27.78 -1.11 -3.42
N PHE A 156 -27.83 -1.88 -4.51
CA PHE A 156 -27.77 -1.34 -5.86
C PHE A 156 -28.66 -2.16 -6.80
N GLY A 157 -29.57 -1.49 -7.52
CA GLY A 157 -30.38 -2.13 -8.57
C GLY A 157 -31.31 -3.25 -8.08
N GLY A 158 -31.75 -3.22 -6.82
CA GLY A 158 -32.59 -4.28 -6.23
C GLY A 158 -31.80 -5.48 -5.69
N HIS A 159 -30.47 -5.40 -5.67
CA HIS A 159 -29.59 -6.37 -5.05
C HIS A 159 -28.93 -5.78 -3.80
N THR A 160 -28.76 -6.62 -2.78
CA THR A 160 -28.03 -6.27 -1.54
C THR A 160 -26.71 -7.04 -1.50
N ASP A 161 -25.57 -6.33 -1.57
CA ASP A 161 -24.28 -6.90 -1.19
C ASP A 161 -24.17 -6.85 0.34
N ARG A 162 -23.90 -8.02 0.95
CA ARG A 162 -23.74 -8.13 2.40
C ARG A 162 -22.37 -7.70 2.90
N LYS A 163 -21.37 -7.61 1.99
CA LYS A 163 -19.99 -7.14 2.25
C LYS A 163 -19.45 -7.62 3.61
N PRO A 164 -19.32 -8.95 3.83
CA PRO A 164 -19.03 -9.51 5.16
C PRO A 164 -17.67 -9.11 5.74
N ARG A 165 -16.76 -8.58 4.90
CA ARG A 165 -15.43 -8.12 5.28
C ARG A 165 -15.32 -6.60 5.39
N GLY A 166 -16.42 -5.88 5.16
CA GLY A 166 -16.48 -4.43 5.30
C GLY A 166 -15.62 -3.68 4.27
N PRO A 167 -15.18 -2.45 4.59
CA PRO A 167 -14.24 -1.68 3.75
C PRO A 167 -12.89 -2.40 3.63
N ALA A 168 -12.36 -2.44 2.41
CA ALA A 168 -11.16 -3.20 2.06
C ALA A 168 -10.45 -2.64 0.80
N SER A 169 -10.82 -1.44 0.35
CA SER A 169 -10.25 -0.81 -0.83
C SER A 169 -8.77 -0.48 -0.66
N LEU A 170 -8.07 -0.41 -1.79
CA LEU A 170 -6.69 0.04 -1.91
C LEU A 170 -6.64 1.05 -3.06
N GLY A 171 -6.07 2.22 -2.80
CA GLY A 171 -5.86 3.26 -3.80
C GLY A 171 -4.47 3.86 -3.69
N MET A 172 -3.88 4.26 -4.81
CA MET A 172 -2.59 4.95 -4.88
C MET A 172 -2.57 5.80 -6.15
N ASP A 173 -1.97 6.99 -6.07
CA ASP A 173 -1.73 7.86 -7.23
C ASP A 173 -0.40 7.59 -7.94
#